data_AF-A0A2A1ZTH1-F1
#
_entry.id   AF-A0A2A1ZTH1-F1
#
_cell.length_a   1.000
_cell.length_b   1.000
_cell.length_c   1.000
_cell.angle_alpha   90.00
_cell.angle_beta   90.00
_cell.angle_gamma   90.00
#
_symmetry.space_group_name_H-M   'P 1'
#
loop_
_entity.id
_entity.type
_entity.pdbx_description
1 polymer ?
#
loop_
_entity_poly.entity_id
_entity_poly.type
_entity_poly.pdbx_seq_one_letter_code
_entity_poly.pdbx_strand_id
1 'polypeptide(L)'
;MRVAIIKSGTFIDNKIKSILEDGNNVVSIVNNYIPQSLIYFNVVIFTYKNSISNKSVIMNDIANRNDILVVYINNSPSISHVHNLYNNIRFLFIEEIKMDIMLYSMISEVSKRLLKVKELEREVSSLTLKRNNEILVLKAKIHLMEKGFNEADSHQIIQKISMKKRITKGDTANLIIKNVIDINDYT
;
A
#
# COMPACT_ATOMS: atom_id res chain seq x y z
N MET A 1 -9.59 -12.28 -7.62
CA MET A 1 -9.59 -11.21 -6.60
C MET A 1 -10.72 -11.45 -5.62
N ARG A 2 -10.59 -11.07 -4.34
CA ARG A 2 -11.64 -11.26 -3.32
C ARG A 2 -12.47 -9.99 -3.17
N VAL A 3 -13.78 -10.10 -3.37
CA VAL A 3 -14.73 -8.99 -3.32
C VAL A 3 -15.74 -9.21 -2.21
N ALA A 4 -15.91 -8.22 -1.33
CA ALA A 4 -16.99 -8.18 -0.36
C ALA A 4 -18.11 -7.27 -0.86
N ILE A 5 -19.33 -7.78 -0.89
CA ILE A 5 -20.55 -6.99 -1.11
C ILE A 5 -21.20 -6.79 0.25
N ILE A 6 -21.35 -5.56 0.68
CA ILE A 6 -22.06 -5.26 1.92
C ILE A 6 -23.55 -5.44 1.66
N LYS A 7 -24.19 -6.34 2.40
CA LYS A 7 -25.58 -6.73 2.16
C LYS A 7 -26.53 -5.54 2.28
N SER A 8 -27.32 -5.32 1.24
CA SER A 8 -28.43 -4.36 1.23
C SER A 8 -29.77 -5.03 1.50
N GLY A 9 -29.84 -6.35 1.32
CA GLY A 9 -31.09 -7.11 1.45
C GLY A 9 -31.97 -7.03 0.21
N THR A 10 -31.43 -6.58 -0.92
CA THR A 10 -32.18 -6.42 -2.17
C THR A 10 -31.56 -7.20 -3.31
N PHE A 11 -32.30 -7.37 -4.42
CA PHE A 11 -31.84 -8.10 -5.61
C PHE A 11 -30.52 -7.56 -6.20
N ILE A 12 -30.19 -6.29 -5.94
CA ILE A 12 -28.95 -5.67 -6.42
C ILE A 12 -27.71 -6.44 -5.94
N ASP A 13 -27.74 -7.01 -4.73
CA ASP A 13 -26.61 -7.75 -4.16
C ASP A 13 -26.28 -8.99 -5.01
N ASN A 14 -27.32 -9.72 -5.43
CA ASN A 14 -27.18 -10.89 -6.29
C ASN A 14 -26.79 -10.50 -7.72
N LYS A 15 -27.30 -9.37 -8.22
CA LYS A 15 -26.94 -8.85 -9.53
C LYS A 15 -25.46 -8.48 -9.60
N ILE A 16 -24.94 -7.73 -8.62
CA ILE A 16 -23.52 -7.40 -8.47
C ILE A 16 -22.69 -8.69 -8.38
N LYS A 17 -23.15 -9.67 -7.59
CA LYS A 17 -22.48 -10.95 -7.43
C LYS A 17 -22.32 -11.67 -8.77
N SER A 18 -23.40 -11.82 -9.54
CA SER A 18 -23.38 -12.49 -10.85
C SER A 18 -22.38 -11.84 -11.80
N ILE A 19 -22.43 -10.51 -11.95
CA ILE A 19 -21.54 -9.74 -12.85
C ILE A 19 -20.06 -9.98 -12.51
N LEU A 20 -19.74 -10.12 -11.23
CA LEU A 20 -18.36 -10.26 -10.77
C LEU A 20 -17.86 -11.70 -10.75
N GLU A 21 -18.74 -12.68 -10.52
CA GLU A 21 -18.41 -14.11 -10.60
C GLU A 21 -18.10 -14.53 -12.03
N ASP A 22 -18.81 -13.99 -13.03
CA ASP A 22 -18.50 -14.17 -14.47
C ASP A 22 -17.06 -13.75 -14.80
N GLY A 23 -16.49 -12.84 -14.00
CA GLY A 23 -15.12 -12.35 -14.10
C GLY A 23 -14.08 -13.14 -13.29
N ASN A 24 -14.37 -14.37 -12.86
CA ASN A 24 -13.49 -15.20 -11.99
C ASN A 24 -13.11 -14.55 -10.65
N ASN A 25 -13.98 -13.70 -10.09
CA ASN A 25 -13.78 -13.15 -8.75
C ASN A 25 -14.39 -14.04 -7.68
N VAL A 26 -13.75 -14.09 -6.51
CA VAL A 26 -14.31 -14.73 -5.32
C VAL A 26 -15.16 -13.69 -4.61
N VAL A 27 -16.48 -13.82 -4.71
CA VAL A 27 -17.43 -12.83 -4.21
C VAL A 27 -18.10 -13.34 -2.94
N SER A 28 -18.17 -12.51 -1.90
CA SER A 28 -18.84 -12.82 -0.64
C SER A 28 -19.81 -11.71 -0.26
N ILE A 29 -21.04 -12.09 0.08
CA ILE A 29 -22.02 -11.15 0.64
C ILE A 29 -21.84 -11.12 2.15
N VAL A 30 -21.54 -9.94 2.69
CA VAL A 30 -21.23 -9.73 4.10
C VAL A 30 -22.45 -9.11 4.79
N ASN A 31 -23.04 -9.83 5.75
CA ASN A 31 -24.26 -9.41 6.45
C ASN A 31 -24.01 -8.22 7.39
N ASN A 32 -22.90 -8.21 8.13
CA ASN A 32 -22.57 -7.17 9.10
C ASN A 32 -21.21 -6.54 8.78
N TYR A 33 -21.16 -5.22 8.77
CA TYR A 33 -19.91 -4.48 8.66
C TYR A 33 -19.10 -4.66 9.96
N ILE A 34 -17.99 -5.40 9.87
CA ILE A 34 -16.96 -5.47 10.90
C ILE A 34 -15.66 -5.00 10.24
N PRO A 35 -15.06 -3.86 10.65
CA PRO A 35 -13.88 -3.32 10.00
C PRO A 35 -12.73 -4.33 9.84
N GLN A 36 -12.52 -5.19 10.85
CA GLN A 36 -11.49 -6.22 10.86
C GLN A 36 -11.76 -7.34 9.84
N SER A 37 -13.02 -7.66 9.54
CA SER A 37 -13.33 -8.73 8.58
C SER A 37 -13.06 -8.32 7.14
N LEU A 38 -12.96 -7.01 6.86
CA LEU A 38 -12.74 -6.50 5.51
C LEU A 38 -11.27 -6.59 5.05
N ILE A 39 -10.33 -6.79 5.97
CA ILE A 39 -8.87 -6.81 5.68
C ILE A 39 -8.50 -7.90 4.66
N TYR A 40 -9.29 -8.97 4.57
CA TYR A 40 -9.02 -10.09 3.65
C TYR A 40 -9.55 -9.88 2.23
N PHE A 41 -10.24 -8.77 1.98
CA PHE A 41 -10.81 -8.44 0.68
C PHE A 41 -9.97 -7.39 -0.03
N ASN A 42 -9.97 -7.45 -1.37
CA ASN A 42 -9.31 -6.45 -2.19
C ASN A 42 -10.27 -5.31 -2.54
N VAL A 43 -11.57 -5.63 -2.63
CA VAL A 43 -12.63 -4.71 -3.02
C VAL A 43 -13.80 -4.84 -2.06
N VAL A 44 -14.37 -3.71 -1.66
CA VAL A 44 -15.60 -3.66 -0.86
C VAL A 44 -16.63 -2.82 -1.60
N ILE A 45 -17.80 -3.39 -1.81
CA ILE A 45 -18.89 -2.77 -2.57
C ILE A 45 -20.00 -2.37 -1.61
N PHE A 46 -20.33 -1.09 -1.64
CA PHE A 46 -21.48 -0.49 -1.01
C PHE A 46 -22.51 -0.11 -2.08
N THR A 47 -23.76 -0.10 -1.68
CA THR A 47 -24.90 0.36 -2.47
C THR A 47 -25.63 1.47 -1.72
N TYR A 48 -26.36 2.30 -2.46
CA TYR A 48 -27.25 3.30 -1.87
C TYR A 48 -28.28 2.69 -0.93
N LYS A 49 -28.73 1.45 -1.19
CA LYS A 49 -29.70 0.71 -0.38
C LYS A 49 -29.18 0.18 0.95
N ASN A 50 -27.86 0.16 1.19
CA ASN A 50 -27.35 -0.25 2.49
C ASN A 50 -27.83 0.71 3.60
N SER A 51 -28.46 0.18 4.63
CA SER A 51 -28.96 0.90 5.82
C SER A 51 -27.86 1.11 6.88
N ILE A 52 -26.66 1.50 6.46
CA ILE A 52 -25.53 1.73 7.37
C ILE A 52 -25.47 3.21 7.76
N SER A 53 -25.51 3.47 9.06
CA SER A 53 -25.27 4.81 9.62
C SER A 53 -23.87 5.31 9.29
N ASN A 54 -23.73 6.59 8.95
CA ASN A 54 -22.44 7.22 8.62
C ASN A 54 -21.65 6.51 7.51
N LYS A 55 -22.35 5.96 6.51
CA LYS A 55 -21.77 5.21 5.37
C LYS A 55 -20.60 5.95 4.70
N SER A 56 -20.70 7.26 4.49
CA SER A 56 -19.64 8.07 3.87
C SER A 56 -18.34 8.08 4.69
N VAL A 57 -18.46 8.22 6.01
CA VAL A 57 -17.32 8.17 6.94
C VAL A 57 -16.67 6.78 6.91
N ILE A 58 -17.50 5.73 6.96
CA ILE A 58 -17.03 4.34 6.90
C ILE A 58 -16.28 4.05 5.60
N MET A 59 -16.85 4.46 4.46
CA MET A 59 -16.19 4.30 3.15
C MET A 59 -14.85 5.03 3.10
N ASN A 60 -14.78 6.24 3.66
CA ASN A 60 -13.54 7.01 3.74
C ASN A 60 -12.49 6.32 4.63
N ASP A 61 -12.87 5.81 5.79
CA ASP A 61 -11.96 5.10 6.67
C ASP A 61 -11.39 3.84 6.01
N ILE A 62 -12.22 3.08 5.27
CA ILE A 62 -11.77 1.87 4.56
C ILE A 62 -10.77 2.24 3.45
N ALA A 63 -11.12 3.24 2.62
CA ALA A 63 -10.30 3.67 1.49
C ALA A 63 -8.94 4.23 1.94
N ASN A 64 -8.85 4.81 3.14
CA ASN A 64 -7.61 5.35 3.69
C ASN A 64 -6.74 4.32 4.42
N ARG A 65 -7.34 3.33 5.10
CA ARG A 65 -6.59 2.45 6.01
C ARG A 65 -6.07 1.16 5.38
N ASN A 66 -6.79 0.56 4.43
CA ASN A 66 -6.67 -0.89 4.22
C ASN A 66 -6.15 -1.37 2.85
N ASP A 67 -5.60 -0.52 1.98
CA ASP A 67 -5.27 -0.92 0.58
C ASP A 67 -6.48 -1.49 -0.19
N ILE A 68 -7.71 -1.25 0.31
CA ILE A 68 -8.96 -1.78 -0.23
C ILE A 68 -9.55 -0.77 -1.21
N LEU A 69 -9.95 -1.24 -2.39
CA LEU A 69 -10.77 -0.48 -3.32
C LEU A 69 -12.22 -0.45 -2.83
N VAL A 70 -12.73 0.74 -2.54
CA VAL A 70 -14.12 0.97 -2.15
C VAL A 70 -14.93 1.34 -3.39
N VAL A 71 -15.97 0.58 -3.68
CA VAL A 71 -16.89 0.85 -4.79
C VAL A 71 -18.24 1.23 -4.21
N TYR A 72 -18.77 2.38 -4.58
CA TYR A 72 -20.10 2.82 -4.21
C TYR A 72 -21.01 2.84 -5.44
N ILE A 73 -22.09 2.04 -5.37
CA ILE A 73 -23.11 1.94 -6.40
C ILE A 73 -24.31 2.78 -5.99
N ASN A 74 -24.63 3.80 -6.78
CA ASN A 74 -25.69 4.76 -6.49
C ASN A 74 -26.76 4.78 -7.58
N ASN A 75 -28.01 5.03 -7.21
CA ASN A 75 -29.10 5.21 -8.18
C ASN A 75 -29.20 6.63 -8.76
N SER A 76 -28.47 7.59 -8.19
CA SER A 76 -28.47 8.98 -8.61
C SER A 76 -27.06 9.41 -9.01
N PRO A 77 -26.89 10.29 -9.99
CA PRO A 77 -25.59 10.92 -10.27
C PRO A 77 -25.16 11.87 -9.16
N SER A 78 -26.05 12.23 -8.22
CA SER A 78 -25.70 13.06 -7.07
C SER A 78 -24.72 12.33 -6.15
N ILE A 79 -23.62 13.01 -5.85
CA ILE A 79 -22.45 12.46 -5.16
C ILE A 79 -22.02 13.30 -3.95
N SER A 80 -22.76 14.37 -3.63
CA SER A 80 -22.41 15.35 -2.59
C SER A 80 -22.21 14.71 -1.20
N HIS A 81 -22.89 13.62 -0.89
CA HIS A 81 -22.77 12.89 0.39
C HIS A 81 -21.45 12.13 0.54
N VAL A 82 -20.70 11.92 -0.55
CA VAL A 82 -19.39 11.24 -0.57
C VAL A 82 -18.26 12.14 -1.06
N HIS A 83 -18.41 13.47 -0.96
CA HIS A 83 -17.43 14.42 -1.51
C HIS A 83 -15.99 14.24 -1.01
N ASN A 84 -15.83 13.82 0.24
CA ASN A 84 -14.52 13.54 0.84
C ASN A 84 -13.75 12.40 0.15
N LEU A 85 -14.41 11.60 -0.69
CA LEU A 85 -13.84 10.44 -1.34
C LEU A 85 -13.44 10.67 -2.81
N TYR A 86 -13.79 11.80 -3.44
CA TYR A 86 -13.58 11.98 -4.89
C TYR A 86 -12.14 11.84 -5.35
N ASN A 87 -11.22 12.40 -4.57
CA ASN A 87 -9.80 12.41 -4.92
C ASN A 87 -9.09 11.16 -4.41
N ASN A 88 -9.81 10.23 -3.78
CA ASN A 88 -9.21 9.01 -3.29
C ASN A 88 -9.08 8.01 -4.44
N ILE A 89 -7.85 7.67 -4.81
CA ILE A 89 -7.54 6.70 -5.88
C ILE A 89 -8.11 5.30 -5.60
N ARG A 90 -8.46 5.00 -4.35
CA ARG A 90 -9.08 3.74 -3.91
C ARG A 90 -10.60 3.86 -3.77
N PHE A 91 -11.22 4.90 -4.32
CA PHE A 91 -12.66 5.04 -4.36
C PHE A 91 -13.17 5.04 -5.80
N LEU A 92 -14.23 4.27 -6.04
CA LEU A 92 -14.95 4.23 -7.30
C LEU A 92 -16.43 4.51 -7.08
N PHE A 93 -16.95 5.41 -7.89
CA PHE A 93 -18.38 5.70 -7.97
C PHE A 93 -18.96 5.10 -9.24
N ILE A 94 -20.04 4.34 -9.13
CA ILE A 94 -20.72 3.72 -10.27
C ILE A 94 -22.22 3.99 -10.16
N GLU A 95 -22.81 4.51 -11.23
CA GLU A 95 -24.26 4.61 -11.33
C GLU A 95 -24.89 3.23 -11.58
N GLU A 96 -25.97 2.89 -10.87
CA GLU A 96 -26.66 1.61 -10.99
C GLU A 96 -27.03 1.29 -12.45
N ILE A 97 -27.44 2.29 -13.23
CA ILE A 97 -27.81 2.17 -14.64
C ILE A 97 -26.63 1.69 -15.50
N LYS A 98 -25.40 2.05 -15.14
CA LYS A 98 -24.18 1.71 -15.88
C LYS A 98 -23.47 0.47 -15.34
N MET A 99 -23.99 -0.10 -14.24
CA MET A 99 -23.33 -1.18 -13.50
C MET A 99 -23.03 -2.40 -14.37
N ASP A 100 -23.97 -2.80 -15.22
CA ASP A 100 -23.85 -4.02 -16.07
C ASP A 100 -22.66 -3.95 -17.04
N ILE A 101 -22.28 -2.74 -17.45
CA ILE A 101 -21.22 -2.51 -18.45
C ILE A 101 -19.91 -2.14 -17.75
N MET A 102 -19.99 -1.34 -16.68
CA MET A 102 -18.82 -0.67 -16.10
C MET A 102 -18.24 -1.39 -14.88
N LEU A 103 -19.05 -2.14 -14.12
CA LEU A 103 -18.62 -2.63 -12.80
C LEU A 103 -17.37 -3.49 -12.86
N TYR A 104 -17.41 -4.54 -13.67
CA TYR A 104 -16.27 -5.45 -13.79
C TYR A 104 -15.04 -4.77 -14.41
N SER A 105 -15.23 -4.03 -15.50
CA SER A 105 -14.15 -3.37 -16.24
C SER A 105 -13.44 -2.32 -15.39
N MET A 106 -14.18 -1.47 -14.68
CA MET A 106 -13.61 -0.46 -13.78
C MET A 106 -12.86 -1.09 -12.61
N ILE A 107 -13.46 -2.08 -11.94
CA ILE A 107 -12.79 -2.76 -10.81
C ILE A 107 -11.50 -3.43 -11.29
N SER A 108 -11.52 -4.13 -12.42
CA SER A 108 -10.36 -4.80 -12.98
C SER A 108 -9.23 -3.82 -13.32
N GLU A 109 -9.56 -2.74 -14.02
CA GLU A 109 -8.58 -1.73 -14.44
C GLU A 109 -7.97 -0.98 -13.25
N VAL A 110 -8.81 -0.52 -12.31
CA VAL A 110 -8.30 0.18 -11.13
C VAL A 110 -7.48 -0.74 -10.25
N SER A 111 -7.88 -2.00 -10.09
CA SER A 111 -7.10 -2.97 -9.30
C SER A 111 -5.71 -3.20 -9.89
N LYS A 112 -5.58 -3.30 -11.23
CA LYS A 112 -4.28 -3.39 -11.91
C LYS A 112 -3.42 -2.15 -11.65
N ARG A 113 -4.01 -0.96 -11.72
CA ARG A 113 -3.31 0.30 -11.45
C ARG A 113 -2.85 0.41 -10.00
N LEU A 114 -3.70 0.04 -9.04
CA LEU A 114 -3.36 0.03 -7.62
C LEU A 114 -2.23 -0.96 -7.31
N LEU A 115 -2.21 -2.13 -7.94
CA LEU A 115 -1.08 -3.06 -7.85
C LEU A 115 0.21 -2.42 -8.36
N LYS A 116 0.15 -1.74 -9.51
CA LYS A 116 1.33 -1.06 -10.07
C LYS A 116 1.83 0.07 -9.18
N VAL A 117 0.93 0.86 -8.59
CA VAL A 117 1.29 1.90 -7.61
C VAL A 117 2.03 1.27 -6.42
N LYS A 118 1.52 0.17 -5.88
CA LYS A 118 2.16 -0.55 -4.76
C LYS A 118 3.54 -1.11 -5.11
N GLU A 119 3.72 -1.61 -6.33
CA GLU A 119 5.04 -2.03 -6.83
C GLU A 119 6.02 -0.86 -6.87
N LEU A 120 5.59 0.27 -7.42
CA LEU A 120 6.42 1.49 -7.51
C LEU A 120 6.76 2.04 -6.14
N GLU A 121 5.82 2.06 -5.19
CA GLU A 121 6.07 2.48 -3.80
C GLU A 121 7.15 1.62 -3.12
N ARG A 122 7.12 0.30 -3.34
CA ARG A 122 8.15 -0.63 -2.85
C ARG A 122 9.49 -0.37 -3.49
N GLU A 123 9.51 -0.15 -4.80
CA GLU A 123 10.73 0.17 -5.54
C GLU A 123 11.36 1.47 -5.03
N VAL A 124 10.58 2.55 -4.94
CA VAL A 124 11.01 3.84 -4.39
C VAL A 124 11.54 3.69 -2.97
N SER A 125 10.85 2.94 -2.11
CA SER A 125 11.31 2.69 -0.74
C SER A 125 12.66 1.96 -0.71
N SER A 126 12.82 0.94 -1.55
CA SER A 126 14.07 0.17 -1.65
C SER A 126 15.25 0.99 -2.19
N LEU A 127 15.01 1.82 -3.21
CA LEU A 127 16.02 2.71 -3.79
C LEU A 127 16.41 3.80 -2.81
N THR A 128 15.44 4.35 -2.07
CA THR A 128 15.70 5.34 -1.02
C THR A 128 16.58 4.76 0.09
N LEU A 129 16.30 3.53 0.54
CA LEU A 129 17.14 2.82 1.50
C LEU A 129 18.56 2.59 0.98
N LYS A 130 18.71 2.11 -0.26
CA LYS A 130 20.02 1.91 -0.90
C LYS A 130 20.81 3.21 -0.97
N ARG A 131 20.20 4.28 -1.47
CA ARG A 131 20.82 5.62 -1.55
C ARG A 131 21.26 6.12 -0.18
N ASN A 132 20.42 5.99 0.85
CA ASN A 132 20.77 6.42 2.20
C ASN A 132 21.96 5.63 2.76
N ASN A 133 22.01 4.32 2.52
CA ASN A 133 23.13 3.48 2.90
C ASN A 133 24.44 3.88 2.19
N GLU A 134 24.38 4.17 0.89
CA GLU A 134 25.54 4.65 0.14
C GLU A 134 26.06 5.99 0.66
N ILE A 135 25.16 6.92 0.96
CA ILE A 135 25.51 8.21 1.58
C ILE A 135 26.19 7.99 2.93
N LEU A 136 25.67 7.10 3.77
CA LEU A 136 26.29 6.78 5.07
C LEU A 136 27.68 6.17 4.89
N VAL A 137 27.84 5.22 3.97
CA VAL A 137 29.13 4.60 3.68
C VAL A 137 30.14 5.64 3.19
N LEU A 138 29.73 6.54 2.29
CA LEU A 138 30.61 7.61 1.82
C LEU A 138 31.03 8.55 2.95
N LYS A 139 30.09 8.96 3.82
CA LYS A 139 30.39 9.78 5.00
C LYS A 139 31.36 9.07 5.94
N ALA A 140 31.18 7.77 6.16
CA ALA A 140 32.09 6.99 7.00
C ALA A 140 33.49 6.88 6.36
N LYS A 141 33.59 6.71 5.04
CA LYS A 141 34.88 6.74 4.34
C LYS A 141 35.58 8.09 4.53
N ILE A 142 34.87 9.21 4.35
CA ILE A 142 35.42 10.56 4.56
C ILE A 142 35.93 10.70 6.00
N HIS A 143 35.13 10.28 6.99
CA HIS A 143 35.52 10.29 8.40
C HIS A 143 36.76 9.44 8.70
N LEU A 144 36.93 8.31 8.01
CA LEU A 144 38.14 7.48 8.10
C LEU A 144 39.33 8.14 7.39
N MET A 145 39.11 8.81 6.28
CA MET A 145 40.16 9.53 5.56
C MET A 145 40.70 10.71 6.38
N GLU A 146 39.82 11.41 7.11
CA GLU A 146 40.23 12.44 8.08
C GLU A 146 41.10 11.87 9.21
N LYS A 147 40.97 10.57 9.51
CA LYS A 147 41.84 9.83 10.46
C LYS A 147 43.12 9.28 9.82
N GLY A 148 43.39 9.58 8.55
CA GLY A 148 44.64 9.24 7.86
C GLY A 148 44.58 7.99 6.97
N PHE A 149 43.43 7.35 6.81
CA PHE A 149 43.27 6.23 5.87
C PHE A 149 43.09 6.73 4.43
N ASN A 150 43.52 5.95 3.44
CA ASN A 150 43.11 6.21 2.06
C ASN A 150 41.69 5.65 1.80
N GLU A 151 41.10 5.96 0.65
CA GLU A 151 39.72 5.56 0.33
C GLU A 151 39.55 4.03 0.23
N ALA A 152 40.55 3.35 -0.32
CA ALA A 152 40.53 1.90 -0.51
C ALA A 152 40.57 1.17 0.84
N ASP A 153 41.48 1.59 1.72
CA ASP A 153 41.62 1.07 3.08
C ASP A 153 40.35 1.34 3.89
N SER A 154 39.81 2.55 3.78
CA SER A 154 38.53 2.91 4.42
C SER A 154 37.39 2.00 3.97
N HIS A 155 37.31 1.66 2.67
CA HIS A 155 36.31 0.72 2.17
C HIS A 155 36.52 -0.69 2.73
N GLN A 156 37.76 -1.18 2.77
CA GLN A 156 38.09 -2.49 3.31
C GLN A 156 37.79 -2.59 4.81
N ILE A 157 38.10 -1.56 5.59
CA ILE A 157 37.81 -1.49 7.03
C ILE A 157 36.30 -1.61 7.27
N ILE A 158 35.48 -0.81 6.57
CA ILE A 158 34.01 -0.89 6.67
C ILE A 158 33.52 -2.30 6.34
N GLN A 159 34.07 -2.93 5.31
CA GLN A 159 33.71 -4.29 4.90
C GLN A 159 34.11 -5.35 5.94
N LYS A 160 35.35 -5.29 6.45
CA LYS A 160 35.85 -6.21 7.50
C LYS A 160 34.99 -6.13 8.76
N ILE A 161 34.67 -4.91 9.22
CA ILE A 161 33.83 -4.70 10.42
C ILE A 161 32.42 -5.23 10.18
N SER A 162 31.82 -4.92 9.03
CA SER A 162 30.49 -5.40 8.63
C SER A 162 30.42 -6.93 8.64
N MET A 163 31.45 -7.59 8.09
CA MET A 163 31.54 -9.06 8.07
C MET A 163 31.74 -9.64 9.48
N LYS A 164 32.68 -9.09 10.28
CA LYS A 164 32.97 -9.59 11.64
C LYS A 164 31.75 -9.44 12.55
N LYS A 165 31.01 -8.33 12.44
CA LYS A 165 29.82 -8.04 13.26
C LYS A 165 28.51 -8.56 12.66
N ARG A 166 28.52 -9.13 11.44
CA ARG A 166 27.33 -9.63 10.71
C ARG A 166 26.21 -8.60 10.59
N ILE A 167 26.57 -7.34 10.38
CA ILE A 167 25.64 -6.21 10.18
C ILE A 167 25.86 -5.60 8.81
N THR A 168 24.91 -4.80 8.33
CA THR A 168 25.03 -4.18 7.00
C THR A 168 26.17 -3.15 6.96
N LYS A 169 26.69 -2.85 5.76
CA LYS A 169 27.69 -1.79 5.57
C LYS A 169 27.15 -0.42 5.99
N GLY A 170 25.86 -0.15 5.80
CA GLY A 170 25.20 1.09 6.23
C GLY A 170 25.16 1.25 7.75
N ASP A 171 24.79 0.19 8.47
CA ASP A 171 24.80 0.20 9.94
C ASP A 171 26.22 0.36 10.49
N THR A 172 27.18 -0.35 9.88
CA THR A 172 28.60 -0.24 10.21
C THR A 172 29.10 1.20 10.03
N ALA A 173 28.76 1.81 8.88
CA ALA A 173 29.12 3.20 8.59
C ALA A 173 28.55 4.17 9.62
N ASN A 174 27.28 3.99 10.03
CA ASN A 174 26.66 4.81 11.06
C ASN A 174 27.37 4.66 12.43
N LEU A 175 27.77 3.44 12.79
CA LEU A 175 28.52 3.18 14.03
C LEU A 175 29.94 3.80 14.01
N ILE A 176 30.61 3.78 12.86
CA ILE A 176 31.92 4.42 12.65
C ILE A 176 31.80 5.95 12.77
N ILE A 177 30.80 6.56 12.11
CA ILE A 177 30.54 8.00 12.19
C ILE A 177 30.27 8.43 13.64
N LYS A 178 29.52 7.62 14.40
CA LYS A 178 29.24 7.86 15.83
C LYS A 178 30.42 7.54 16.76
N ASN A 179 31.58 7.12 16.22
CA ASN A 179 32.76 6.67 16.97
C ASN A 179 32.46 5.57 18.02
N VAL A 180 31.49 4.70 17.75
CA VAL A 180 31.10 3.60 18.66
C VAL A 180 32.00 2.36 18.48
N ILE A 181 32.80 2.33 17.41
CA ILE A 181 33.70 1.22 17.09
C ILE A 181 35.13 1.74 17.09
N ASP A 182 36.02 1.05 17.81
CA ASP A 182 37.46 1.27 17.66
C ASP A 182 37.93 0.65 16.34
N ILE A 183 38.55 1.49 15.52
CA ILE A 183 38.92 1.16 14.15
C ILE A 183 40.29 0.45 14.12
N ASN A 184 41.12 0.66 15.15
CA ASN A 184 42.47 0.10 15.24
C ASN A 184 42.49 -1.43 15.37
N ASP A 185 41.39 -2.03 15.84
CA ASP A 185 41.20 -3.48 15.90
C ASP A 185 41.01 -4.14 14.52
N TYR A 186 40.94 -3.34 13.44
CA TYR A 186 40.51 -3.76 12.11
C TYR A 186 41.40 -3.28 10.96
N THR A 187 42.42 -2.48 11.27
CA THR A 187 43.56 -2.14 10.42
C THR A 187 44.56 -3.28 10.42
#